data_AF-H1Y506-F1
#
_entry.id   AF-H1Y506-F1
#
_cell.length_a   1.000
_cell.length_b   1.000
_cell.length_c   1.000
_cell.angle_alpha   90.00
_cell.angle_beta   90.00
_cell.angle_gamma   90.00
#
_symmetry.space_group_name_H-M   'P 1'
#
loop_
_entity.id
_entity.type
_entity.pdbx_description
1 polymer ?
#
loop_
_entity_poly.entity_id
_entity_poly.type
_entity_poly.pdbx_seq_one_letter_code
_entity_poly.pdbx_strand_id
1 'polypeptide(L)'
;MNIKPIKIEADYADALKRLEIIFDAEPNTPEGDELEVLGILIDNYEKIHFPIDLPDPIEAIKFRMEQLNYSNHDLAKIIGLKSRVSEILNKKRKLSINMIRRLHSALSIPTDVLVQEY
;
A
#
# COMPACT_ATOMS: atom_id res chain seq x y z
N MET A 1 -31.98 14.11 -4.52
CA MET A 1 -30.78 13.28 -4.31
C MET A 1 -31.24 11.84 -4.08
N ASN A 2 -30.85 10.88 -4.93
CA ASN A 2 -31.19 9.46 -4.74
C ASN A 2 -29.90 8.62 -4.89
N ILE A 3 -29.01 8.76 -3.90
CA ILE A 3 -27.77 7.99 -3.82
C ILE A 3 -28.14 6.56 -3.39
N LYS A 4 -27.57 5.57 -4.07
CA LYS A 4 -27.79 4.16 -3.79
C LYS A 4 -26.47 3.49 -3.39
N PRO A 5 -26.51 2.42 -2.59
CA PRO A 5 -25.32 1.63 -2.30
C PRO A 5 -24.68 1.08 -3.57
N ILE A 6 -23.36 1.09 -3.65
CA ILE A 6 -22.57 0.50 -4.73
C ILE A 6 -22.47 -1.00 -4.48
N LYS A 7 -23.04 -1.82 -5.36
CA LYS A 7 -23.05 -3.30 -5.20
C LYS A 7 -22.37 -4.03 -6.34
N ILE A 8 -22.38 -3.44 -7.53
CA ILE A 8 -21.78 -4.00 -8.73
C ILE A 8 -20.88 -2.97 -9.39
N GLU A 9 -20.01 -3.44 -10.28
CA GLU A 9 -19.05 -2.61 -11.01
C GLU A 9 -19.71 -1.48 -11.81
N ALA A 10 -20.93 -1.70 -12.33
CA ALA A 10 -21.68 -0.65 -13.02
C ALA A 10 -22.06 0.52 -12.08
N ASP A 11 -22.50 0.22 -10.85
CA ASP A 11 -22.82 1.24 -9.84
C ASP A 11 -21.56 2.05 -9.49
N TYR A 12 -20.41 1.36 -9.42
CA TYR A 12 -19.12 1.95 -9.11
C TYR A 12 -18.67 2.90 -10.22
N ALA A 13 -18.76 2.46 -11.48
CA ALA A 13 -18.43 3.30 -12.63
C ALA A 13 -19.32 4.54 -12.74
N ASP A 14 -20.62 4.41 -12.44
CA ASP A 14 -21.53 5.55 -12.46
C ASP A 14 -21.30 6.50 -11.27
N ALA A 15 -20.95 5.98 -10.10
CA ALA A 15 -20.54 6.78 -8.94
C ALA A 15 -19.27 7.59 -9.24
N LEU A 16 -18.26 6.98 -9.88
CA LEU A 16 -17.04 7.68 -10.30
C LEU A 16 -17.34 8.82 -11.29
N LYS A 17 -18.13 8.55 -12.34
CA LYS A 17 -18.53 9.60 -13.29
C LYS A 17 -19.27 10.75 -12.60
N ARG A 18 -20.11 10.45 -11.61
CA ARG A 18 -20.82 11.48 -10.86
C ARG A 18 -19.86 12.29 -10.00
N LEU A 19 -18.95 11.61 -9.30
CA LEU A 19 -17.90 12.22 -8.48
C LEU A 19 -17.05 13.20 -9.30
N GLU A 20 -16.66 12.82 -10.53
CA GLU A 20 -15.91 13.70 -11.45
C GLU A 20 -16.67 15.00 -11.77
N ILE A 21 -17.99 14.95 -11.93
CA ILE A 21 -18.81 16.12 -12.25
C ILE A 21 -18.90 17.10 -11.08
N ILE A 22 -18.88 16.60 -9.85
CA ILE A 22 -19.06 17.39 -8.62
C ILE A 22 -17.77 17.55 -7.81
N PHE A 23 -16.62 17.22 -8.41
CA PHE A 23 -15.33 17.14 -7.72
C PHE A 23 -14.94 18.47 -7.05
N ASP A 24 -15.23 19.59 -7.71
CA ASP A 24 -14.95 20.95 -7.23
C ASP A 24 -16.12 21.55 -6.43
N ALA A 25 -17.07 20.74 -5.95
CA ALA A 25 -18.20 21.24 -5.17
C ALA A 25 -17.74 21.81 -3.82
N GLU A 26 -18.26 23.00 -3.49
CA GLU A 26 -17.93 23.68 -2.24
C GLU A 26 -18.54 22.95 -1.03
N PRO A 27 -17.85 22.92 0.13
CA PRO A 27 -18.39 22.34 1.35
C PRO A 27 -19.70 23.02 1.80
N ASN A 28 -20.59 22.25 2.42
CA ASN A 28 -21.92 22.71 2.88
C ASN A 28 -22.85 23.17 1.75
N THR A 29 -22.62 22.70 0.52
CA THR A 29 -23.58 22.79 -0.58
C THR A 29 -24.25 21.43 -0.81
N PRO A 30 -25.42 21.36 -1.44
CA PRO A 30 -26.03 20.07 -1.80
C PRO A 30 -25.11 19.16 -2.60
N GLU A 31 -24.30 19.74 -3.49
CA GLU A 31 -23.29 19.03 -4.27
C GLU A 31 -22.07 18.62 -3.42
N GLY A 32 -21.67 19.43 -2.44
CA GLY A 32 -20.62 19.09 -1.48
C GLY A 32 -21.02 17.93 -0.56
N ASP A 33 -22.25 17.94 -0.05
CA ASP A 33 -22.82 16.82 0.71
C ASP A 33 -22.92 15.56 -0.17
N GLU A 34 -23.21 15.72 -1.47
CA GLU A 34 -23.20 14.61 -2.45
C GLU A 34 -21.82 14.02 -2.64
N LEU A 35 -20.81 14.89 -2.81
CA LEU A 35 -19.42 14.52 -2.99
C LEU A 35 -18.92 13.71 -1.79
N GLU A 36 -19.23 14.16 -0.57
CA GLU A 36 -18.82 13.46 0.66
C GLU A 36 -19.45 12.06 0.75
N VAL A 37 -20.76 11.95 0.53
CA VAL A 37 -21.45 10.64 0.59
C VAL A 37 -20.97 9.70 -0.51
N LEU A 38 -20.81 10.18 -1.75
CA LEU A 38 -20.29 9.36 -2.85
C LEU A 38 -18.86 8.91 -2.59
N GLY A 39 -18.01 9.79 -2.06
CA GLY A 39 -16.63 9.46 -1.68
C GLY A 39 -16.59 8.30 -0.66
N ILE A 40 -17.44 8.35 0.37
CA ILE A 40 -17.53 7.27 1.37
C ILE A 40 -18.00 5.95 0.73
N LEU A 41 -18.98 5.98 -0.18
CA LEU A 41 -19.48 4.77 -0.83
C LEU A 41 -18.44 4.14 -1.76
N ILE A 42 -17.73 4.98 -2.52
CA ILE A 42 -16.63 4.57 -3.41
C ILE A 42 -15.51 3.93 -2.58
N ASP A 43 -15.02 4.60 -1.54
CA ASP A 43 -13.96 4.08 -0.66
C ASP A 43 -14.33 2.73 -0.02
N ASN A 44 -15.57 2.57 0.44
CA ASN A 44 -16.03 1.29 0.99
C ASN A 44 -16.06 0.17 -0.06
N TYR A 45 -16.49 0.47 -1.29
CA TYR A 45 -16.47 -0.50 -2.37
C TYR A 45 -15.03 -0.88 -2.76
N GLU A 46 -14.15 0.11 -2.91
CA GLU A 46 -12.73 -0.11 -3.25
C GLU A 46 -12.01 -0.93 -2.19
N LYS A 47 -12.24 -0.69 -0.90
CA LYS A 47 -11.65 -1.50 0.18
C LYS A 47 -11.95 -2.99 0.10
N ILE A 48 -13.14 -3.35 -0.42
CA ILE A 48 -13.58 -4.74 -0.54
C ILE A 48 -13.11 -5.35 -1.87
N HIS A 49 -13.20 -4.59 -2.96
CA HIS A 49 -13.00 -5.10 -4.32
C HIS A 49 -11.61 -4.86 -4.90
N PHE A 50 -10.92 -3.82 -4.42
CA PHE A 50 -9.59 -3.40 -4.84
C PHE A 50 -8.69 -3.16 -3.60
N PRO A 51 -8.49 -4.18 -2.75
CA PRO A 51 -7.63 -4.02 -1.58
C PRO A 51 -6.24 -3.56 -2.03
N ILE A 52 -5.71 -2.53 -1.37
CA ILE A 52 -4.31 -2.14 -1.53
C ILE A 52 -3.50 -3.19 -0.77
N ASP A 53 -3.04 -4.20 -1.49
CA ASP A 53 -2.15 -5.21 -0.92
C ASP A 53 -0.85 -4.56 -0.45
N LEU A 54 -0.31 -5.10 0.64
CA LEU A 54 1.01 -4.69 1.11
C LEU A 54 2.04 -5.02 0.02
N PRO A 55 3.05 -4.14 -0.18
CA PRO A 55 4.09 -4.41 -1.16
C PRO A 55 4.86 -5.67 -0.80
N ASP A 56 5.42 -6.31 -1.83
CA ASP A 56 6.35 -7.42 -1.64
C ASP A 56 7.49 -7.01 -0.69
N PRO A 57 7.84 -7.84 0.32
CA PRO A 57 8.85 -7.47 1.32
C PRO A 57 10.20 -7.13 0.70
N ILE A 58 10.60 -7.83 -0.37
CA ILE A 58 11.89 -7.64 -1.01
C ILE A 58 11.90 -6.38 -1.84
N GLU A 59 10.81 -6.08 -2.54
CA GLU A 59 10.67 -4.81 -3.26
C GLU A 59 10.63 -3.62 -2.30
N ALA A 60 9.96 -3.74 -1.16
CA ALA A 60 9.99 -2.72 -0.11
C ALA A 60 11.42 -2.48 0.43
N ILE A 61 12.21 -3.55 0.63
CA ILE A 61 13.61 -3.44 1.03
C ILE A 61 14.44 -2.73 -0.04
N LYS A 62 14.33 -3.14 -1.31
CA LYS A 62 15.07 -2.52 -2.43
C LYS A 62 14.73 -1.04 -2.56
N PHE A 63 13.44 -0.71 -2.50
CA PHE A 63 12.97 0.67 -2.56
C PHE A 63 13.57 1.53 -1.44
N ARG A 64 13.58 1.03 -0.20
CA ARG A 64 14.21 1.75 0.92
C ARG A 64 15.72 1.84 0.80
N MET A 65 16.36 0.80 0.26
CA MET A 65 17.79 0.86 -0.04
C MET A 65 18.10 1.95 -1.07
N GLU A 66 17.30 2.08 -2.13
CA GLU A 66 17.47 3.11 -3.14
C GLU A 66 17.31 4.52 -2.54
N GLN A 67 16.23 4.75 -1.77
CA GLN A 67 15.98 6.04 -1.11
C GLN A 67 17.09 6.46 -0.15
N LEU A 68 17.72 5.50 0.52
CA LEU A 68 18.82 5.74 1.47
C LEU A 68 20.20 5.63 0.81
N ASN A 69 20.26 5.36 -0.50
CA ASN A 69 21.48 5.09 -1.26
C ASN A 69 22.35 3.98 -0.63
N TYR A 70 21.71 2.93 -0.09
CA TYR A 70 22.36 1.80 0.56
C TYR A 70 22.86 0.78 -0.46
N SER A 71 24.09 0.32 -0.24
CA SER A 71 24.63 -0.81 -0.99
C SER A 71 24.22 -2.15 -0.38
N ASN A 72 24.42 -3.24 -1.13
CA ASN A 72 24.34 -4.60 -0.60
C ASN A 72 25.27 -4.82 0.61
N HIS A 73 26.37 -4.07 0.70
CA HIS A 73 27.27 -4.14 1.84
C HIS A 73 26.64 -3.52 3.10
N ASP A 74 25.89 -2.44 2.95
CA ASP A 74 25.21 -1.78 4.08
C ASP A 74 24.04 -2.62 4.57
N LEU A 75 23.27 -3.22 3.65
CA LEU A 75 22.27 -4.21 4.01
C LEU A 75 22.87 -5.40 4.77
N ALA A 76 24.07 -5.87 4.37
CA ALA A 76 24.77 -6.93 5.07
C ALA A 76 25.11 -6.58 6.53
N LYS A 77 25.40 -5.29 6.83
CA LYS A 77 25.64 -4.84 8.22
C LYS A 77 24.37 -4.93 9.06
N ILE A 78 23.19 -4.74 8.45
CA ILE A 78 21.89 -4.85 9.11
C ILE A 78 21.56 -6.32 9.37
N ILE A 79 21.54 -7.15 8.33
CA ILE A 79 21.09 -8.55 8.43
C ILE A 79 22.17 -9.51 8.96
N GLY A 80 23.43 -9.07 8.99
CA GLY A 80 24.57 -9.74 9.63
C GLY A 80 25.43 -10.63 8.74
N LEU A 81 24.96 -11.09 7.57
CA LEU A 81 25.71 -12.03 6.72
C LEU A 81 25.64 -11.59 5.24
N LYS A 82 26.81 -11.30 4.64
CA LYS A 82 26.93 -10.90 3.23
C LYS A 82 26.36 -11.92 2.25
N SER A 83 26.60 -13.22 2.47
CA SER A 83 26.09 -14.29 1.59
C SER A 83 24.56 -14.31 1.54
N ARG A 84 23.91 -13.98 2.67
CA ARG A 84 22.45 -14.02 2.79
C ARG A 84 21.75 -12.84 2.10
N VAL A 85 22.45 -11.70 1.91
CA VAL A 85 21.85 -10.53 1.24
C VAL A 85 21.37 -10.91 -0.16
N SER A 86 22.25 -11.51 -0.97
CA SER A 86 21.91 -11.88 -2.34
C SER A 86 20.80 -12.93 -2.38
N GLU A 87 20.85 -13.93 -1.50
CA GLU A 87 19.79 -14.95 -1.42
C GLU A 87 18.43 -14.35 -1.08
N ILE A 88 18.38 -13.39 -0.15
CA ILE A 88 17.14 -12.72 0.27
C ILE A 88 16.62 -11.80 -0.84
N LEU A 89 17.47 -10.96 -1.41
CA LEU A 89 17.08 -10.03 -2.49
C LEU A 89 16.64 -10.75 -3.77
N ASN A 90 17.07 -12.01 -3.96
CA ASN A 90 16.64 -12.89 -5.05
C ASN A 90 15.56 -13.90 -4.62
N LYS A 91 14.92 -13.72 -3.46
CA LYS A 91 13.83 -14.57 -2.93
C LYS A 91 14.17 -16.06 -2.76
N LYS A 92 15.46 -16.42 -2.73
CA LYS A 92 15.92 -17.80 -2.49
C LYS A 92 15.84 -18.21 -1.02
N ARG A 93 15.69 -17.23 -0.12
CA ARG A 93 15.62 -17.44 1.34
C ARG A 93 14.63 -16.46 1.96
N LYS A 94 13.72 -17.00 2.79
CA LYS A 94 12.79 -16.19 3.59
C LYS A 94 13.52 -15.40 4.69
N LEU A 95 13.00 -14.22 5.02
CA LEU A 95 13.45 -13.43 6.15
C LEU A 95 13.22 -14.20 7.46
N SER A 96 14.21 -14.19 8.35
CA SER A 96 14.01 -14.66 9.72
C SER A 96 13.43 -13.54 10.59
N ILE A 97 12.75 -13.89 11.69
CA ILE A 97 12.18 -12.91 12.63
C ILE A 97 13.23 -11.89 13.11
N ASN A 98 14.46 -12.33 13.35
CA ASN A 98 15.55 -11.43 13.75
C ASN A 98 15.95 -10.48 12.61
N MET A 99 15.90 -10.92 11.35
CA MET A 99 16.14 -10.04 10.19
C MET A 99 15.01 -9.01 10.07
N ILE A 100 13.76 -9.43 10.22
CA ILE A 100 12.58 -8.55 10.17
C ILE A 100 12.72 -7.41 11.20
N ARG A 101 13.04 -7.73 12.45
CA ARG A 101 13.22 -6.71 13.51
C ARG A 101 14.32 -5.72 13.18
N ARG A 102 15.45 -6.19 12.62
CA ARG A 102 16.59 -5.34 12.25
C ARG A 102 16.26 -4.46 11.04
N LEU A 103 15.58 -5.02 10.03
CA LEU A 103 15.15 -4.29 8.84
C LEU A 103 14.11 -3.22 9.19
N HIS A 104 13.14 -3.55 10.06
CA HIS A 104 12.20 -2.57 10.58
C HIS A 104 12.93 -1.41 11.28
N SER A 105 13.88 -1.73 12.17
CA SER A 105 14.61 -0.70 12.93
C SER A 105 15.52 0.16 12.05
N ALA A 106 16.16 -0.42 11.03
CA ALA A 106 17.17 0.26 10.21
C ALA A 106 16.59 0.94 8.95
N LEU A 107 15.56 0.36 8.35
CA LEU A 107 14.94 0.84 7.11
C LEU A 107 13.55 1.44 7.37
N SER A 108 13.02 1.39 8.58
CA SER A 108 11.65 1.87 8.91
C SER A 108 10.57 1.22 8.05
N ILE A 109 10.77 -0.04 7.63
CA ILE A 109 9.76 -0.80 6.88
C ILE A 109 8.79 -1.41 7.89
N PRO A 110 7.47 -1.21 7.74
CA PRO A 110 6.48 -1.83 8.61
C PRO A 110 6.63 -3.35 8.70
N THR A 111 6.42 -3.92 9.89
CA THR A 111 6.66 -5.37 10.11
C THR A 111 5.63 -6.25 9.42
N ASP A 112 4.38 -5.78 9.32
CA ASP A 112 3.27 -6.37 8.56
C ASP A 112 3.61 -6.52 7.06
N VAL A 113 4.36 -5.57 6.49
CA VAL A 113 4.97 -5.72 5.16
C VAL A 113 6.02 -6.83 5.21
N LEU A 114 7.00 -6.75 6.11
CA LEU A 114 8.16 -7.68 6.12
C LEU A 114 7.81 -9.15 6.42
N VAL A 115 6.66 -9.44 7.04
CA VAL A 115 6.20 -10.81 7.34
C VAL A 115 5.39 -11.46 6.22
N GLN A 116 5.05 -10.72 5.15
CA GLN A 116 4.30 -11.27 4.02
C GLN A 116 5.06 -12.45 3.37
N GLU A 117 4.30 -13.34 2.72
CA GLU A 117 4.88 -14.40 1.90
C GLU A 117 5.30 -13.86 0.53
N TYR A 118 6.39 -14.40 -0.01
CA TYR A 118 6.98 -14.03 -1.30
C TYR A 118 7.88 -15.15 -1.84
#